data_AF-A0A4R9M4V0-F1
#
_entry.id   AF-A0A4R9M4V0-F1
#
_cell.length_a   1.000
_cell.length_b   1.000
_cell.length_c   1.000
_cell.angle_alpha   90.00
_cell.angle_beta   90.00
_cell.angle_gamma   90.00
#
_symmetry.space_group_name_H-M   'P 1'
#
loop_
_entity.id
_entity.type
_entity.pdbx_description
1 polymer ?
#
loop_
_entity_poly.entity_id
_entity_poly.type
_entity_poly.pdbx_seq_one_letter_code
_entity_poly.pdbx_strand_id
1 'polypeptide(L)'
;MRSLFTYIVASSVIGAPVEEKLLERLHQFQKNLSSTQGPVNTTGIVDLVKRLETSALESKVLVAKILVFAEELEKETGRESQERLYSSISSILKDRAPHFRFHVLTCPVTKKTWIAKGETGVNPYLLGAEIKAHQLS
;
A
#
# COMPACT_ATOMS: atom_id res chain seq x y z
N MET A 1 48.55 -17.89 11.35
CA MET A 1 48.09 -16.65 10.71
C MET A 1 46.56 -16.65 10.70
N ARG A 2 45.93 -15.87 11.59
CA ARG A 2 44.47 -15.74 11.69
C ARG A 2 44.03 -14.62 10.74
N SER A 3 43.34 -14.98 9.67
CA SER A 3 42.78 -14.01 8.73
C SER A 3 41.63 -13.28 9.42
N LEU A 4 41.80 -11.97 9.61
CA LEU A 4 40.77 -11.06 10.09
C LEU A 4 39.68 -10.96 9.01
N PHE A 5 38.52 -11.55 9.27
CA PHE A 5 37.30 -11.23 8.53
C PHE A 5 36.86 -9.82 8.92
N THR A 6 37.40 -8.84 8.20
CA THR A 6 36.98 -7.45 8.32
C THR A 6 35.56 -7.34 7.78
N TYR A 7 34.60 -7.20 8.70
CA TYR A 7 33.22 -6.81 8.42
C TYR A 7 33.22 -5.48 7.66
N ILE A 8 32.90 -5.52 6.37
CA ILE A 8 32.48 -4.33 5.65
C ILE A 8 30.98 -4.17 5.93
N VAL A 9 30.65 -3.56 7.07
CA VAL A 9 29.36 -2.88 7.22
C VAL A 9 29.46 -1.64 6.34
N ALA A 10 29.04 -1.78 5.09
CA ALA A 10 28.78 -0.63 4.23
C ALA A 10 27.59 0.13 4.83
N SER A 11 27.88 1.04 5.76
CA SER A 11 26.99 2.12 6.18
C SER A 11 26.80 3.08 5.01
N SER A 12 26.07 2.63 3.99
CA SER A 12 25.58 3.52 2.95
C SER A 12 24.30 4.16 3.46
N VAL A 13 24.16 5.47 3.26
CA VAL A 13 22.90 6.20 3.42
C VAL A 13 21.94 5.71 2.34
N ILE A 14 21.42 4.49 2.50
CA ILE A 14 20.50 3.86 1.55
C ILE A 14 19.13 4.35 1.96
N GLY A 15 18.63 5.38 1.28
CA GLY A 15 17.22 5.75 1.40
C GLY A 15 16.35 4.50 1.18
N ALA A 16 15.24 4.40 1.93
CA ALA A 16 14.33 3.25 1.85
C ALA A 16 14.09 2.81 0.40
N PRO A 17 14.13 1.50 0.09
CA PRO A 17 13.81 0.96 -1.22
C PRO A 17 12.51 1.56 -1.76
N VAL A 18 12.42 1.78 -3.08
CA VAL A 18 11.23 2.40 -3.69
C VAL A 18 9.95 1.63 -3.33
N GLU A 19 10.05 0.31 -3.21
CA GLU A 19 8.97 -0.56 -2.73
C GLU A 19 8.50 -0.21 -1.31
N GLU A 20 9.43 0.00 -0.37
CA GLU A 20 9.09 0.43 1.00
C GLU A 20 8.42 1.81 0.99
N LYS A 21 8.89 2.73 0.15
CA LYS A 21 8.26 4.06 0.00
C LYS A 21 6.85 3.98 -0.56
N LEU A 22 6.61 3.08 -1.52
CA LEU A 22 5.27 2.81 -2.05
C LEU A 22 4.35 2.25 -0.96
N LEU A 23 4.81 1.27 -0.19
CA LEU A 23 4.04 0.67 0.92
C LEU A 23 3.74 1.69 2.02
N GLU A 24 4.69 2.55 2.37
CA GLU A 24 4.47 3.64 3.34
C GLU A 24 3.44 4.65 2.81
N ARG A 25 3.49 4.99 1.51
CA ARG A 25 2.49 5.86 0.88
C ARG A 25 1.09 5.23 0.90
N LEU A 26 1.00 3.93 0.64
CA LEU A 26 -0.26 3.17 0.70
C LEU A 26 -0.81 3.05 2.13
N HIS A 27 0.06 2.94 3.13
CA HIS A 27 -0.33 2.99 4.54
C HIS A 27 -0.85 4.37 4.95
N GLN A 28 -0.19 5.45 4.52
CA GLN A 28 -0.72 6.81 4.71
C GLN A 28 -2.06 7.01 4.02
N PHE A 29 -2.21 6.49 2.81
CA PHE A 29 -3.47 6.51 2.09
C PHE A 29 -4.59 5.78 2.87
N GLN A 30 -4.30 4.61 3.43
CA GLN A 30 -5.24 3.89 4.30
C GLN A 30 -5.64 4.70 5.53
N LYS A 31 -4.70 5.38 6.19
CA LYS A 31 -5.01 6.25 7.32
C LYS A 31 -5.93 7.40 6.92
N ASN A 32 -5.72 7.98 5.75
CA ASN A 32 -6.56 9.06 5.22
C ASN A 32 -7.95 8.55 4.85
N LEU A 33 -8.08 7.37 4.23
CA LEU A 33 -9.37 6.71 4.04
C LEU A 33 -10.08 6.43 5.37
N SER A 34 -9.29 6.12 6.41
CA SER A 34 -9.82 5.83 7.74
C SER A 34 -10.23 7.10 8.51
N SER A 35 -9.84 8.27 8.03
CA SER A 35 -10.26 9.55 8.57
C SER A 35 -11.58 9.98 7.94
N THR A 36 -12.47 10.56 8.74
CA THR A 36 -13.69 11.23 8.27
C THR A 36 -13.45 12.66 7.80
N GLN A 37 -12.23 13.19 7.94
CA GLN A 37 -11.91 14.58 7.64
C GLN A 37 -10.94 14.73 6.47
N GLY A 38 -11.37 15.51 5.47
CA GLY A 38 -10.54 16.03 4.39
C GLY A 38 -10.47 15.15 3.13
N PRO A 39 -10.01 15.73 2.00
CA PRO A 39 -9.80 14.98 0.76
C PRO A 39 -8.67 13.95 0.94
N VAL A 40 -8.89 12.73 0.45
CA VAL A 40 -7.89 11.67 0.48
C VAL A 40 -6.81 11.99 -0.56
N ASN A 41 -5.60 12.31 -0.09
CA ASN A 41 -4.49 12.61 -1.00
C ASN A 41 -3.98 11.34 -1.69
N THR A 42 -4.30 11.19 -2.96
CA THR A 42 -3.90 10.09 -3.86
C THR A 42 -2.54 10.33 -4.56
N THR A 43 -2.00 11.55 -4.54
CA THR A 43 -0.85 11.95 -5.36
C THR A 43 0.46 11.23 -4.99
N GLY A 44 1.29 10.98 -6.00
CA GLY A 44 2.64 10.43 -5.87
C GLY A 44 2.70 8.90 -5.80
N ILE A 45 1.56 8.20 -5.92
CA ILE A 45 1.53 6.73 -6.01
C ILE A 45 2.04 6.32 -7.39
N VAL A 46 1.61 6.99 -8.46
CA VAL A 46 2.02 6.69 -9.84
C VAL A 46 3.54 6.84 -10.00
N ASP A 47 4.12 7.91 -9.46
CA ASP A 47 5.56 8.16 -9.55
C ASP A 47 6.38 7.09 -8.82
N LEU A 48 5.90 6.62 -7.67
CA LEU A 48 6.55 5.54 -6.93
C LEU A 48 6.46 4.22 -7.70
N VAL A 49 5.32 3.92 -8.33
CA VAL A 49 5.14 2.73 -9.16
C VAL A 49 6.05 2.76 -10.39
N LYS A 50 6.18 3.92 -11.08
CA LYS A 50 7.08 4.07 -12.23
C LYS A 50 8.56 3.87 -11.88
N ARG A 51 8.93 4.16 -10.64
CA ARG A 51 10.29 4.00 -10.12
C ARG A 51 10.58 2.60 -9.60
N LEU A 52 9.62 1.67 -9.63
CA LEU A 52 9.86 0.28 -9.29
C LEU A 52 10.75 -0.35 -10.38
N GLU A 53 12.06 -0.37 -10.11
CA GLU A 53 13.01 -1.08 -10.95
C GLU A 53 12.75 -2.58 -10.89
N THR A 54 12.49 -3.19 -12.05
CA THR A 54 12.16 -4.62 -12.12
C THR A 54 13.06 -5.32 -13.13
N SER A 55 14.03 -6.07 -12.60
CA SER A 55 14.96 -6.89 -13.38
C SER A 55 14.34 -8.20 -13.89
N ALA A 56 13.28 -8.69 -13.24
CA ALA A 56 12.56 -9.90 -13.62
C ALA A 56 11.26 -9.60 -14.39
N LEU A 57 10.94 -10.44 -15.40
CA LEU A 57 9.74 -10.32 -16.24
C LEU A 57 8.44 -10.36 -15.43
N GLU A 58 8.35 -11.24 -14.42
CA GLU A 58 7.20 -11.33 -13.51
C GLU A 58 6.98 -10.03 -12.74
N SER A 59 8.06 -9.36 -12.36
CA SER A 59 8.01 -8.07 -11.68
C SER A 59 7.53 -6.95 -12.64
N LYS A 60 7.83 -7.02 -13.94
CA LYS A 60 7.31 -6.06 -14.94
C LYS A 60 5.80 -6.16 -15.14
N VAL A 61 5.26 -7.38 -15.20
CA VAL A 61 3.80 -7.60 -15.33
C VAL A 61 3.06 -7.09 -14.09
N LEU A 62 3.61 -7.32 -12.91
CA LEU A 62 3.06 -6.78 -11.66
C LEU A 62 3.07 -5.25 -11.65
N VAL A 63 4.19 -4.63 -12.00
CA VAL A 63 4.31 -3.16 -12.08
C VAL A 63 3.31 -2.58 -13.08
N ALA A 64 3.15 -3.19 -14.26
CA ALA A 64 2.17 -2.72 -15.24
C ALA A 64 0.73 -2.78 -14.70
N LYS A 65 0.36 -3.86 -13.99
CA LYS A 65 -0.97 -3.97 -13.35
C LYS A 65 -1.17 -2.92 -12.27
N ILE A 66 -0.17 -2.72 -11.40
CA ILE A 66 -0.24 -1.71 -10.34
C ILE A 66 -0.35 -0.32 -10.95
N LEU A 67 0.39 -0.03 -12.03
CA LEU A 67 0.41 1.27 -12.67
C LEU A 67 -0.97 1.68 -13.20
N VAL A 68 -1.71 0.77 -13.83
CA VAL A 68 -3.08 1.04 -14.29
C VAL A 68 -3.97 1.47 -13.13
N PHE A 69 -3.97 0.71 -12.03
CA PHE A 69 -4.79 1.07 -10.87
C PHE A 69 -4.31 2.34 -10.16
N ALA A 70 -2.99 2.61 -10.14
CA ALA A 70 -2.44 3.82 -9.55
C ALA A 70 -2.84 5.06 -10.34
N GLU A 71 -2.81 4.99 -11.68
CA GLU A 71 -3.23 6.09 -12.55
C GLU A 71 -4.73 6.37 -12.46
N GLU A 72 -5.56 5.34 -12.32
CA GLU A 72 -6.99 5.50 -12.03
C GLU A 72 -7.21 6.10 -10.64
N LEU A 73 -6.46 5.64 -9.63
CA LEU A 73 -6.60 6.10 -8.25
C LEU A 73 -6.28 7.59 -8.11
N GLU A 74 -5.25 8.09 -8.80
CA GLU A 74 -4.88 9.50 -8.76
C GLU A 74 -5.92 10.44 -9.43
N LYS A 75 -6.71 9.91 -10.37
CA LYS A 75 -7.77 10.68 -11.06
C LYS A 75 -9.12 10.60 -10.35
N GLU A 76 -9.29 9.63 -9.46
CA GLU A 76 -10.56 9.33 -8.83
C GLU A 76 -10.82 10.17 -7.58
N THR A 77 -12.04 10.68 -7.46
CA THR A 77 -12.50 11.50 -6.33
C THR A 77 -13.57 10.79 -5.49
N GLY A 78 -14.22 9.77 -6.04
CA GLY A 78 -15.22 8.96 -5.33
C GLY A 78 -14.57 8.02 -4.32
N ARG A 79 -14.97 8.12 -3.05
CA ARG A 79 -14.47 7.26 -1.96
C ARG A 79 -14.60 5.77 -2.27
N GLU A 80 -15.74 5.33 -2.77
CA GLU A 80 -15.99 3.91 -3.07
C GLU A 80 -15.04 3.38 -4.16
N SER A 81 -14.84 4.16 -5.23
CA SER A 81 -13.90 3.85 -6.29
C SER A 81 -12.46 3.87 -5.78
N GLN A 82 -12.08 4.85 -4.96
CA GLN A 82 -10.77 4.92 -4.31
C GLN A 82 -10.50 3.69 -3.44
N GLU A 83 -11.47 3.25 -2.63
CA GLU A 83 -11.37 2.04 -1.82
C GLU A 83 -11.16 0.79 -2.69
N ARG A 84 -11.90 0.69 -3.81
CA ARG A 84 -11.79 -0.44 -4.75
C ARG A 84 -10.40 -0.48 -5.38
N LEU A 85 -9.93 0.65 -5.91
CA LEU A 85 -8.63 0.77 -6.58
C LEU A 85 -7.48 0.50 -5.61
N TYR A 86 -7.56 1.08 -4.41
CA TYR A 86 -6.60 0.81 -3.34
C TYR A 86 -6.58 -0.66 -2.92
N SER A 87 -7.75 -1.31 -2.84
CA SER A 87 -7.84 -2.74 -2.56
C SER A 87 -7.17 -3.58 -3.65
N SER A 88 -7.34 -3.22 -4.92
CA SER A 88 -6.69 -3.90 -6.04
C SER A 88 -5.16 -3.78 -5.97
N ILE A 89 -4.65 -2.56 -5.72
CA ILE A 89 -3.20 -2.33 -5.55
C ILE A 89 -2.67 -3.15 -4.37
N SER A 90 -3.35 -3.12 -3.23
CA SER A 90 -2.96 -3.84 -2.02
C SER A 90 -2.96 -5.35 -2.23
N SER A 91 -3.93 -5.88 -2.97
CA SER A 91 -3.98 -7.31 -3.31
C SER A 91 -2.84 -7.76 -4.21
N ILE A 92 -2.35 -6.89 -5.12
CA ILE A 92 -1.21 -7.22 -5.98
C ILE A 92 0.09 -7.19 -5.18
N LEU A 93 0.21 -6.27 -4.22
CA LEU A 93 1.38 -6.12 -3.36
C LEU A 93 1.40 -7.07 -2.16
N LYS A 94 0.42 -7.97 -2.04
CA LYS A 94 0.22 -8.82 -0.86
C LYS A 94 1.47 -9.65 -0.49
N ASP A 95 2.17 -10.17 -1.50
CA ASP A 95 3.33 -11.04 -1.29
C ASP A 95 4.59 -10.21 -1.03
N ARG A 96 4.60 -8.92 -1.42
CA ARG A 96 5.74 -8.01 -1.24
C ARG A 96 5.72 -7.29 0.11
N ALA A 97 4.54 -6.90 0.59
CA ALA A 97 4.38 -6.13 1.81
C ALA A 97 5.08 -6.74 3.06
N PRO A 98 5.00 -8.06 3.32
CA PRO A 98 5.66 -8.67 4.48
C PRO A 98 7.19 -8.52 4.48
N HIS A 99 7.83 -8.46 3.31
CA HIS A 99 9.29 -8.27 3.20
C HIS A 99 9.75 -6.91 3.75
N PHE A 100 8.83 -5.94 3.87
CA PHE A 100 9.08 -4.59 4.37
C PHE A 100 8.41 -4.32 5.71
N ARG A 101 8.04 -5.37 6.48
CA ARG A 101 7.36 -5.26 7.78
C ARG A 101 5.98 -4.58 7.70
N PHE A 102 5.31 -4.71 6.57
CA PHE A 102 3.90 -4.35 6.42
C PHE A 102 3.02 -5.59 6.48
N HIS A 103 1.85 -5.44 7.08
CA HIS A 103 0.83 -6.48 7.13
C HIS A 103 -0.21 -6.24 6.06
N VAL A 104 -0.68 -7.34 5.47
CA VAL A 104 -1.77 -7.34 4.52
C VAL A 104 -2.98 -7.89 5.24
N LEU A 105 -4.03 -7.09 5.31
CA LEU A 105 -5.23 -7.38 6.07
C LEU A 105 -6.43 -7.43 5.11
N THR A 106 -7.38 -8.30 5.37
CA THR A 106 -8.57 -8.47 4.53
C THR A 106 -9.83 -8.21 5.34
N CYS A 107 -10.74 -7.42 4.77
CA CYS A 107 -11.98 -7.07 5.46
C CYS A 107 -12.92 -8.28 5.44
N PRO A 108 -13.41 -8.75 6.59
CA PRO A 108 -14.27 -9.93 6.62
C PRO A 108 -15.60 -9.71 5.89
N VAL A 109 -16.10 -8.46 5.88
CA VAL A 109 -17.38 -8.06 5.28
C VAL A 109 -17.23 -7.79 3.78
N THR A 110 -16.35 -6.86 3.39
CA THR A 110 -16.24 -6.40 1.99
C THR A 110 -15.27 -7.21 1.15
N LYS A 111 -14.48 -8.11 1.78
CA LYS A 111 -13.35 -8.85 1.18
C LYS A 111 -12.26 -7.97 0.56
N LYS A 112 -12.34 -6.64 0.72
CA LYS A 112 -11.31 -5.69 0.29
C LYS A 112 -10.05 -5.86 1.15
N THR A 113 -8.89 -5.73 0.53
CA THR A 113 -7.58 -5.93 1.14
C THR A 113 -6.87 -4.60 1.34
N TRP A 114 -6.23 -4.39 2.49
CA TRP A 114 -5.43 -3.18 2.74
C TRP A 114 -4.06 -3.52 3.33
N ILE A 115 -3.16 -2.55 3.26
CA ILE A 115 -1.80 -2.64 3.79
C ILE A 115 -1.69 -1.70 4.99
N ALA A 116 -1.15 -2.22 6.09
CA ALA A 116 -0.92 -1.45 7.30
C ALA A 116 0.48 -1.73 7.88
N LYS A 117 1.10 -0.70 8.47
CA LYS A 117 2.31 -0.85 9.27
C LYS A 117 1.95 -1.22 10.71
N GLY A 118 2.40 -2.40 11.16
CA GLY A 118 2.05 -3.00 12.46
C GLY A 118 0.76 -3.81 12.48
N GLU A 119 0.50 -4.53 13.57
CA GLU A 119 -0.59 -5.51 13.70
C GLU A 119 -1.98 -4.86 13.90
N THR A 120 -2.04 -3.56 14.22
CA THR A 120 -3.28 -2.86 14.62
C THR A 120 -3.70 -1.81 13.60
N GLY A 121 -3.89 -2.21 12.34
CA GLY A 121 -4.45 -1.34 11.30
C GLY A 121 -5.96 -1.18 11.42
N VAL A 122 -6.46 0.06 11.53
CA VAL A 122 -7.91 0.35 11.46
C VAL A 122 -8.44 -0.07 10.08
N ASN A 123 -9.57 -0.78 10.04
CA ASN A 123 -10.16 -1.21 8.77
C ASN A 123 -10.78 -0.01 8.03
N PRO A 124 -10.22 0.43 6.89
CA PRO A 124 -10.69 1.64 6.19
C PRO A 124 -12.08 1.47 5.57
N TYR A 125 -12.56 0.23 5.43
CA TYR A 125 -13.79 -0.11 4.70
C TYR A 125 -15.02 -0.21 5.61
N LEU A 126 -14.85 -0.13 6.94
CA LEU A 126 -15.96 -0.28 7.89
C LEU A 126 -16.53 1.05 8.40
N LEU A 127 -15.87 2.18 8.13
CA LEU A 127 -16.31 3.51 8.59
C LEU A 127 -17.65 3.97 7.99
N GLY A 128 -18.13 3.32 6.92
CA GLY A 128 -19.49 3.51 6.40
C GLY A 128 -20.47 2.39 6.74
N ALA A 129 -20.02 1.27 7.33
CA ALA A 129 -20.86 0.12 7.64
C ALA A 129 -21.67 0.34 8.92
N GLU A 130 -21.09 1.01 9.92
CA GLU A 130 -21.78 1.34 11.17
C GLU A 130 -22.91 2.37 10.96
N ILE A 131 -22.73 3.31 10.02
CA ILE A 131 -23.76 4.31 9.69
C ILE A 131 -24.93 3.67 8.93
N LYS A 132 -24.69 2.67 8.08
CA LYS A 132 -25.76 1.95 7.35
C LYS A 132 -26.54 0.97 8.24
N ALA A 133 -25.93 0.42 9.28
CA ALA A 133 -26.63 -0.44 10.23
C ALA A 133 -27.68 0.32 11.07
N HIS A 134 -27.42 1.60 11.37
CA HIS A 134 -28.33 2.45 12.14
C HIS A 134 -29.45 3.13 11.32
N GLN A 135 -29.44 3.04 9.99
CA GLN A 135 -30.54 3.55 9.14
C GLN A 135 -31.56 2.47 8.75
N LEU A 136 -31.34 1.23 9.18
CA LEU A 136 -32.22 0.08 8.91
C LEU A 136 -32.81 -0.54 10.20
N SER A 137 -32.64 0.13 11.33
CA SER A 137 -33.20 -0.26 12.65
C SER A 137 -34.34 0.67 13.05
#